data_AF-A0A8X6M6H5-F1
#
_entry.id   AF-A0A8X6M6H5-F1
#
_cell.length_a   1.000
_cell.length_b   1.000
_cell.length_c   1.000
_cell.angle_alpha   90.00
_cell.angle_beta   90.00
_cell.angle_gamma   90.00
#
_symmetry.space_group_name_H-M   'P 1'
#
loop_
_entity.id
_entity.type
_entity.pdbx_description
1 polymer ?
#
loop_
_entity_poly.entity_id
_entity_poly.type
_entity_poly.pdbx_seq_one_letter_code
_entity_poly.pdbx_strand_id
1 'polypeptide(L)'
;MSETEKAQMAQNRIARGRIKASLTRLESSFDELNTRNEISVRLPRLDNLFKEFERLDLTLSSEESELEEFKESYFALNAKYKDKLDESNVLNLSGTQNSVASSITLNSKY
;
A
#
# COMPACT_ATOMS: atom_id res chain seq x y z
N MET A 1 -21.09 -20.07 -24.77
CA MET A 1 -19.79 -19.42 -24.58
C MET A 1 -18.96 -19.59 -25.84
N SER A 2 -18.64 -18.47 -26.51
CA SER A 2 -17.85 -18.43 -27.75
C SER A 2 -16.36 -18.73 -27.48
N GLU A 3 -15.60 -19.04 -28.53
CA GLU A 3 -14.14 -19.22 -28.41
C GLU A 3 -13.44 -17.92 -27.95
N THR A 4 -13.95 -16.76 -28.36
CA THR A 4 -13.45 -15.46 -27.95
C THR A 4 -13.65 -15.22 -26.45
N GLU A 5 -14.83 -15.57 -25.91
CA GLU A 5 -15.10 -15.47 -24.46
C GLU A 5 -14.19 -16.39 -23.65
N LYS A 6 -13.97 -17.63 -24.12
CA LYS A 6 -13.04 -18.58 -23.50
C LYS A 6 -11.61 -18.03 -23.45
N ALA A 7 -11.13 -17.45 -24.55
CA ALA A 7 -9.80 -16.86 -24.63
C ALA A 7 -9.65 -15.67 -23.67
N GLN A 8 -10.69 -14.82 -23.58
CA GLN A 8 -10.70 -13.68 -22.67
C GLN A 8 -10.66 -14.11 -21.19
N MET A 9 -11.44 -15.13 -20.81
CA MET A 9 -11.40 -15.67 -19.44
C MET A 9 -10.03 -16.24 -19.09
N ALA A 10 -9.39 -16.97 -20.02
CA ALA A 10 -8.03 -17.47 -19.82
C ALA A 10 -7.01 -16.34 -19.63
N GLN A 11 -7.10 -15.27 -20.43
CA GLN A 11 -6.29 -14.07 -20.25
C GLN A 11 -6.51 -13.41 -18.89
N ASN A 12 -7.77 -13.30 -18.44
CA ASN A 12 -8.10 -12.72 -17.15
C ASN A 12 -7.51 -13.53 -15.98
N ARG A 13 -7.53 -14.87 -16.06
CA ARG A 13 -6.88 -15.76 -15.07
C ARG A 13 -5.36 -15.53 -15.00
N ILE A 14 -4.70 -15.41 -16.16
CA ILE A 14 -3.26 -15.12 -16.22
C ILE A 14 -2.97 -13.75 -15.60
N ALA A 15 -3.78 -12.73 -15.92
CA ALA A 15 -3.63 -11.39 -15.37
C ALA A 15 -3.81 -11.39 -13.84
N ARG A 16 -4.81 -12.10 -13.30
CA ARG A 16 -4.99 -12.29 -11.84
C ARG A 16 -3.75 -12.90 -11.19
N GLY A 17 -3.19 -13.95 -11.78
CA GLY A 17 -1.97 -14.58 -11.27
C GLY A 17 -0.78 -13.61 -11.19
N ARG A 18 -0.64 -12.73 -12.20
CA ARG A 18 0.41 -11.68 -12.22
C ARG A 18 0.17 -10.61 -11.15
N ILE A 19 -1.09 -10.25 -10.89
CA ILE A 19 -1.45 -9.30 -9.84
C ILE A 19 -1.16 -9.90 -8.45
N LYS A 20 -1.53 -11.16 -8.20
CA LYS A 20 -1.16 -11.87 -6.95
C LYS A 20 0.35 -11.87 -6.74
N ALA A 21 1.11 -12.24 -7.76
CA ALA A 21 2.58 -12.21 -7.69
C ALA A 21 3.12 -10.80 -7.42
N SER A 22 2.48 -9.75 -7.96
CA SER A 22 2.86 -8.36 -7.69
C SER A 22 2.57 -7.95 -6.24
N LEU A 23 1.44 -8.38 -5.69
CA LEU A 23 1.10 -8.17 -4.28
C LEU A 23 2.15 -8.85 -3.37
N THR A 24 2.48 -10.11 -3.63
CA THR A 24 3.52 -10.84 -2.88
C THR A 24 4.87 -10.10 -2.92
N ARG A 25 5.27 -9.56 -4.08
CA ARG A 25 6.52 -8.77 -4.17
C ARG A 25 6.48 -7.49 -3.36
N LEU A 26 5.33 -6.79 -3.33
CA LEU A 26 5.17 -5.59 -2.50
C LEU A 26 5.21 -5.91 -1.01
N GLU A 27 4.70 -7.08 -0.62
CA GLU A 27 4.79 -7.58 0.75
C GLU A 27 6.22 -7.97 1.11
N SER A 28 6.91 -8.77 0.28
CA SER A 28 8.28 -9.23 0.57
C SER A 28 9.29 -8.08 0.66
N SER A 29 9.07 -6.99 -0.08
CA SER A 29 9.95 -5.81 -0.06
C SER A 29 9.43 -4.68 0.84
N PHE A 30 8.43 -4.95 1.69
CA PHE A 30 7.87 -3.95 2.61
C PHE A 30 8.88 -3.53 3.68
N ASP A 31 9.60 -4.50 4.26
CA ASP A 31 10.57 -4.24 5.33
C ASP A 31 11.79 -3.47 4.82
N GLU A 32 12.12 -3.60 3.54
CA GLU A 32 13.21 -2.87 2.86
C GLU A 32 12.90 -1.38 2.66
N LEU A 33 11.66 -0.94 2.89
CA LEU A 33 11.28 0.47 2.75
C LEU A 33 11.83 1.29 3.90
N ASN A 34 12.65 2.28 3.58
CA ASN A 34 13.31 3.12 4.59
C ASN A 34 12.89 4.59 4.50
N THR A 35 12.19 4.98 3.42
CA THR A 35 11.83 6.38 3.21
C THR A 35 10.32 6.57 3.03
N ARG A 36 9.84 7.72 3.51
CA ARG A 36 8.46 8.18 3.29
C ARG A 36 8.09 8.18 1.81
N ASN A 37 9.01 8.60 0.94
CA ASN A 37 8.76 8.72 -0.49
C ASN A 37 8.49 7.35 -1.12
N GLU A 38 9.25 6.32 -0.77
CA GLU A 38 9.02 4.96 -1.27
C GLU A 38 7.66 4.42 -0.85
N ILE A 39 7.28 4.64 0.42
CA ILE A 39 5.98 4.23 0.97
C ILE A 39 4.84 4.96 0.23
N SER A 40 4.99 6.28 0.01
CA SER A 40 3.99 7.12 -0.65
C SER A 40 3.79 6.74 -2.13
N VAL A 41 4.81 6.22 -2.80
CA VAL A 41 4.70 5.73 -4.19
C VAL A 41 4.06 4.34 -4.26
N ARG A 42 4.29 3.48 -3.26
CA ARG A 42 3.82 2.09 -3.27
C ARG A 42 2.36 1.93 -2.82
N LEU A 43 1.85 2.80 -1.95
CA LEU A 43 0.44 2.80 -1.53
C LEU A 43 -0.54 2.92 -2.72
N PRO A 44 -0.43 3.92 -3.62
CA PRO A 44 -1.29 4.00 -4.80
C PRO A 44 -1.16 2.79 -5.73
N ARG A 45 0.04 2.20 -5.82
CA ARG A 45 0.27 0.99 -6.61
C ARG A 45 -0.50 -0.19 -6.02
N LEU A 46 -0.51 -0.34 -4.71
CA LEU A 46 -1.27 -1.38 -4.01
C LEU A 46 -2.78 -1.23 -4.29
N ASP A 47 -3.31 -0.01 -4.23
CA ASP A 47 -4.72 0.27 -4.55
C ASP A 47 -5.07 -0.04 -6.02
N ASN A 48 -4.15 0.24 -6.95
CA ASN A 48 -4.35 -0.07 -8.35
C ASN A 48 -4.39 -1.59 -8.60
N LEU A 49 -3.51 -2.36 -7.93
CA LEU A 49 -3.54 -3.82 -8.00
C LEU A 49 -4.88 -4.38 -7.49
N PHE A 50 -5.41 -3.81 -6.40
CA PHE A 50 -6.71 -4.22 -5.87
C PHE A 50 -7.86 -3.98 -6.85
N LYS A 51 -7.97 -2.77 -7.41
CA LYS A 51 -9.00 -2.43 -8.40
C LYS A 51 -8.90 -3.28 -9.65
N GLU A 52 -7.69 -3.55 -10.12
CA GLU A 52 -7.49 -4.40 -11.30
C GLU A 52 -7.87 -5.86 -11.00
N PHE A 53 -7.51 -6.38 -9.83
CA PHE A 53 -7.90 -7.72 -9.41
C PHE A 53 -9.42 -7.86 -9.33
N GLU A 54 -10.09 -6.94 -8.62
CA GLU A 54 -11.55 -6.92 -8.47
C GLU A 54 -12.25 -6.91 -9.83
N ARG A 55 -11.80 -6.04 -10.74
CA ARG A 55 -12.34 -5.97 -12.11
C ARG A 55 -12.21 -7.30 -12.87
N LEU A 56 -11.07 -7.98 -12.73
CA LEU A 56 -10.83 -9.26 -13.40
C LEU A 56 -11.62 -10.40 -12.75
N ASP A 57 -11.74 -10.39 -11.43
CA ASP A 57 -12.44 -11.41 -10.66
C ASP A 57 -13.95 -11.40 -10.94
N LEU A 58 -14.55 -10.21 -11.11
CA LEU A 58 -15.96 -10.05 -11.52
C LEU A 58 -16.33 -10.73 -12.84
N THR A 59 -15.34 -11.07 -13.68
CA THR A 59 -15.58 -11.75 -14.96
C THR A 59 -15.65 -13.27 -14.83
N LEU A 60 -15.41 -13.81 -13.64
CA LEU A 60 -15.33 -15.23 -13.37
C LEU A 60 -16.54 -15.69 -12.53
N SER A 61 -16.77 -17.00 -12.48
CA SER A 61 -17.83 -17.53 -11.62
C SER A 61 -17.46 -17.37 -10.15
N SER A 62 -18.46 -17.41 -9.27
CA SER A 62 -18.24 -17.38 -7.81
C SER A 62 -17.35 -18.52 -7.31
N GLU A 63 -17.37 -19.66 -7.99
CA GLU A 63 -16.53 -20.83 -7.66
C GLU A 63 -15.05 -20.61 -7.98
N GLU A 64 -14.74 -19.75 -8.95
CA GLU A 64 -13.37 -19.40 -9.36
C GLU A 64 -12.88 -18.07 -8.77
N SER A 65 -13.77 -17.35 -8.07
CA SER A 65 -13.44 -16.10 -7.40
C SER A 65 -12.45 -16.36 -6.27
N GLU A 66 -11.40 -15.56 -6.19
CA GLU A 66 -10.51 -15.52 -5.02
C GLU A 66 -10.50 -14.10 -4.41
N LEU A 67 -11.57 -13.33 -4.63
CA LEU A 67 -11.62 -11.93 -4.23
C LEU A 67 -11.45 -11.74 -2.72
N GLU A 68 -12.06 -12.60 -1.90
CA GLU A 68 -11.97 -12.47 -0.45
C GLU A 68 -10.56 -12.77 0.07
N GLU A 69 -9.90 -13.83 -0.40
CA GLU A 69 -8.49 -14.11 -0.07
C GLU A 69 -7.57 -12.96 -0.49
N PHE A 70 -7.83 -12.38 -1.66
CA PHE A 70 -7.06 -11.25 -2.16
C PHE A 70 -7.31 -9.98 -1.32
N LYS A 71 -8.56 -9.72 -0.92
CA LYS A 71 -8.94 -8.61 -0.03
C LYS A 71 -8.21 -8.69 1.30
N GLU A 72 -8.21 -9.85 1.95
CA GLU A 72 -7.52 -10.04 3.22
C GLU A 72 -6.03 -9.67 3.11
N SER A 73 -5.36 -10.19 2.08
CA SER A 73 -3.95 -9.90 1.81
C SER A 73 -3.71 -8.41 1.52
N TYR A 74 -4.58 -7.79 0.70
CA TYR A 74 -4.51 -6.37 0.38
C TYR A 74 -4.70 -5.50 1.62
N PHE A 75 -5.73 -5.74 2.43
CA PHE A 75 -6.03 -4.91 3.60
C PHE A 75 -4.95 -5.04 4.68
N ALA A 76 -4.43 -6.24 4.90
CA ALA A 76 -3.32 -6.47 5.81
C ALA A 76 -2.08 -5.67 5.38
N LEU A 77 -1.72 -5.73 4.09
CA LEU A 77 -0.58 -4.97 3.57
C LEU A 77 -0.83 -3.46 3.60
N ASN A 78 -2.03 -3.01 3.22
CA ASN A 78 -2.40 -1.59 3.22
C ASN A 78 -2.31 -0.98 4.62
N ALA A 79 -2.75 -1.71 5.65
CA ALA A 79 -2.59 -1.30 7.05
C ALA A 79 -1.10 -1.11 7.40
N LYS A 80 -0.25 -2.11 7.10
CA LYS A 80 1.21 -2.01 7.31
C LYS A 80 1.83 -0.77 6.64
N TYR A 81 1.45 -0.48 5.39
CA TYR A 81 1.95 0.71 4.69
C TYR A 81 1.50 2.02 5.32
N LYS A 82 0.25 2.10 5.80
CA LYS A 82 -0.28 3.29 6.48
C LYS A 82 0.40 3.51 7.83
N ASP A 83 0.54 2.46 8.62
CA ASP A 83 1.22 2.52 9.93
C ASP A 83 2.66 3.02 9.77
N LYS A 84 3.41 2.45 8.81
CA LYS A 84 4.80 2.88 8.54
C LYS A 84 4.90 4.31 7.98
N LEU A 85 3.91 4.76 7.22
CA LEU A 85 3.83 6.14 6.75
C LEU A 85 3.60 7.10 7.93
N ASP A 86 2.70 6.74 8.84
CA ASP A 86 2.35 7.52 10.02
C ASP A 86 3.52 7.60 11.00
N GLU A 87 4.24 6.50 11.25
CA GLU A 87 5.50 6.49 12.01
C GLU A 87 6.53 7.47 11.42
N SER A 88 6.69 7.45 10.09
CA SER A 88 7.59 8.38 9.40
C SER A 88 7.14 9.85 9.54
N ASN A 89 5.84 10.11 9.57
CA ASN A 89 5.29 11.46 9.80
C ASN A 89 5.54 11.94 11.24
N VAL A 90 5.35 11.07 12.23
CA VAL A 90 5.58 11.38 13.65
C VAL A 90 7.06 11.70 13.92
N LEU A 91 7.99 10.90 13.36
CA LEU A 91 9.43 11.14 13.52
C LEU A 91 9.86 12.51 12.97
N ASN A 92 9.34 12.92 11.82
CA ASN A 92 9.60 14.25 11.24
C ASN A 92 9.04 15.40 12.11
N LEU A 93 7.90 15.20 12.78
CA LEU A 93 7.31 16.20 13.67
C LEU A 93 8.08 16.31 15.00
N SER A 94 8.56 15.20 15.55
CA SER A 94 9.36 15.17 16.78
C SER A 94 10.77 15.80 16.63
N GLY A 95 11.31 15.85 15.41
CA GLY A 95 12.58 16.54 15.11
C GLY A 95 12.49 18.07 15.07
N THR A 96 11.27 18.65 15.13
CA THR A 96 11.07 20.10 14.97
C THR A 96 10.81 20.83 16.31
N GLN A 97 10.78 20.11 17.45
CA GLN A 97 10.49 20.69 18.77
C GLN A 97 11.67 20.67 19.77
N ASN A 98 12.90 20.88 19.32
CA ASN A 98 14.03 21.06 20.22
C ASN A 98 15.05 22.10 19.70
N SER A 99 14.61 23.33 19.47
CA SER A 99 15.53 24.49 19.37
C SER A 99 14.84 25.83 19.64
N VAL A 100 14.03 25.92 20.70
CA VAL A 100 13.63 27.24 21.24
C VAL A 100 13.59 27.20 22.77
N ALA A 101 14.65 26.67 23.38
CA ALA A 101 14.86 26.81 24.81
C ALA A 101 16.31 27.22 25.04
N SER A 102 16.63 28.50 24.83
CA SER A 102 17.67 29.22 25.58
C SER A 102 17.74 30.70 25.21
N SER A 103 17.86 31.52 26.26
CA SER A 103 18.36 32.90 26.30
C SER A 103 17.37 34.06 26.15
N ILE A 104 16.64 34.37 27.24
CA ILE A 104 16.56 35.78 27.68
C ILE A 104 16.82 35.83 29.18
N THR A 105 18.05 36.16 29.52
CA THR A 105 18.49 36.53 30.87
C THR A 105 18.62 38.05 30.94
N LEU A 106 18.02 38.62 32.00
CA LEU A 106 18.30 39.93 32.63
C LEU A 106 18.00 41.24 31.88
N ASN A 107 17.05 42.00 32.44
CA ASN A 107 17.24 43.43 32.71
C ASN A 107 16.41 43.86 33.94
N SER A 108 16.99 43.70 35.14
CA SER A 108 16.56 44.47 36.31
C SER A 108 17.22 45.84 36.27
N LYS A 109 16.42 46.88 36.10
CA LYS A 109 16.73 48.25 36.50
C LYS A 109 15.46 48.89 37.06
N TYR A 110 15.35 48.91 38.39
CA TYR A 110 14.72 49.96 39.18
C TYR A 110 15.44 50.03 40.52
#